data_AF-A0A081NB51-F1
#
_entry.id   AF-A0A081NB51-F1
#
_cell.length_a   1.000
_cell.length_b   1.000
_cell.length_c   1.000
_cell.angle_alpha   90.00
_cell.angle_beta   90.00
_cell.angle_gamma   90.00
#
_symmetry.space_group_name_H-M   'P 1'
#
loop_
_entity.id
_entity.type
_entity.pdbx_description
1 polymer ?
#
loop_
_entity_poly.entity_id
_entity_poly.type
_entity_poly.pdbx_seq_one_letter_code
_entity_poly.pdbx_strand_id
1 'polypeptide(L)'
;MSETNKDLQRRELVFRVLDDLKQNGERINADKVARMAQMGKQTVLPYYNEWRYLDDSEKEVDTELPADLVRVLKRGLVQWKHEATEEQRTLQEEANQEIDNLQEQNRQLTDERLHFKEQAEQLTSENKSLKERITQLQDGNTELEKQQVALNEQLKGELQKSETLAEQAEQLKKEHADALKAQERQLDTKHDAQMNHWMKVVDDERRLRADIEQQLKQEKENQYKLEKERNEIQYRLESKSRAHLEACEERNQLRQQNNELSAKRHLLESIQQLANCDEGKLLSVVTQLKDDSVHAERLKEELTGTNTQLKQLQEKIAESEQVFNQLHQLEKDLEKERGFSEALKLSLSQNAAQDSSGKKA
;
A
#
# COMPACT_ATOMS: atom_id res chain seq x y z
N MET A 1 29.66 12.09 130.15
CA MET A 1 30.93 12.10 130.89
C MET A 1 31.18 10.67 131.34
N SER A 2 31.93 9.90 130.55
CA SER A 2 32.18 8.48 130.80
C SER A 2 32.83 8.29 132.18
N GLU A 3 32.44 7.24 132.89
CA GLU A 3 32.98 6.91 134.22
C GLU A 3 34.52 6.86 134.22
N THR A 4 35.11 6.42 133.11
CA THR A 4 36.57 6.40 132.87
C THR A 4 37.26 7.75 132.95
N ASN A 5 36.64 8.83 132.45
CA ASN A 5 37.26 10.17 132.51
C ASN A 5 37.21 10.76 133.93
N LYS A 6 36.15 10.46 134.68
CA LYS A 6 36.06 10.86 136.09
C LYS A 6 37.05 10.07 136.96
N ASP A 7 37.33 8.82 136.61
CA ASP A 7 38.27 7.97 137.34
C ASP A 7 39.74 8.36 137.09
N LEU A 8 40.08 8.69 135.84
CA LEU A 8 41.38 9.28 135.49
C LEU A 8 41.66 10.59 136.23
N GLN A 9 40.68 11.50 136.28
CA GLN A 9 40.80 12.76 137.03
C GLN A 9 40.96 12.52 138.54
N ARG A 10 40.31 11.49 139.09
CA ARG A 10 40.49 11.11 140.50
C ARG A 10 41.87 10.54 140.77
N ARG A 11 42.37 9.66 139.88
CA ARG A 11 43.72 9.10 139.94
C ARG A 11 44.77 10.21 139.92
N GLU A 12 44.68 11.14 138.98
CA GLU A 12 45.60 12.27 138.88
C GLU A 12 45.58 13.16 140.12
N LEU A 13 44.39 13.45 140.68
CA LEU A 13 44.28 14.26 141.89
C LEU A 13 44.89 13.54 143.11
N VAL A 14 44.64 12.24 143.26
CA VAL A 14 45.20 11.45 144.35
C VAL A 14 46.72 11.35 144.23
N PHE A 15 47.26 11.14 143.02
CA PHE A 15 48.70 11.09 142.78
C PHE A 15 49.38 12.42 143.10
N ARG A 16 48.80 13.56 142.69
CA ARG A 16 49.32 14.89 143.08
C ARG A 16 49.34 15.10 144.58
N VAL A 17 48.26 14.74 145.29
CA VAL A 17 48.21 14.87 146.75
C VAL A 17 49.27 13.98 147.42
N LEU A 18 49.53 12.79 146.88
CA LEU A 18 50.56 11.89 147.39
C LEU A 18 51.98 12.42 147.12
N ASP A 19 52.22 12.97 145.94
CA ASP A 19 53.49 13.61 145.59
C ASP A 19 53.74 14.87 146.44
N ASP A 20 52.73 15.71 146.65
CA ASP A 20 52.80 16.90 147.51
C ASP A 20 53.08 16.53 148.96
N LEU A 21 52.42 15.48 149.49
CA LEU A 21 52.66 14.98 150.85
C LEU A 21 54.08 14.42 151.00
N LYS A 22 54.60 13.73 149.97
CA LYS A 22 55.98 13.20 149.94
C LYS A 22 57.00 14.32 149.88
N GLN A 23 56.81 15.32 149.01
CA GLN A 23 57.71 16.47 148.88
C GLN A 23 57.75 17.33 150.14
N ASN A 24 56.62 17.47 150.84
CA ASN A 24 56.55 18.19 152.12
C ASN A 24 57.05 17.39 153.33
N GLY A 25 57.51 16.14 153.14
CA GLY A 25 58.04 15.29 154.20
C GLY A 25 57.01 14.87 155.25
N GLU A 26 55.72 14.99 154.95
CA GLU A 26 54.66 14.66 155.88
C GLU A 26 54.38 13.16 155.91
N ARG A 27 54.02 12.63 157.09
CA ARG A 27 53.68 11.21 157.22
C ARG A 27 52.39 10.90 156.44
N ILE A 28 52.52 10.15 155.35
CA ILE A 28 51.41 9.78 154.47
C ILE A 28 50.56 8.70 155.14
N ASN A 29 49.28 9.02 155.42
CA ASN A 29 48.29 8.08 155.95
C ASN A 29 47.02 8.18 155.10
N ALA A 30 46.36 7.06 154.79
CA ALA A 30 45.20 7.01 153.90
C ALA A 30 44.06 7.97 154.33
N ASP A 31 43.87 8.18 155.63
CA ASP A 31 42.87 9.14 156.14
C ASP A 31 43.25 10.61 155.92
N LYS A 32 44.54 10.91 155.76
CA LYS A 32 45.06 12.25 155.45
C LYS A 32 44.93 12.54 153.94
N VAL A 33 45.27 11.55 153.11
CA VAL A 33 45.11 11.63 151.65
C VAL A 33 43.64 11.77 151.27
N ALA A 34 42.74 11.02 151.93
CA ALA A 34 41.29 11.15 151.77
C ALA A 34 40.78 12.55 152.12
N ARG A 35 41.25 13.14 153.24
CA ARG A 35 40.89 14.51 153.64
C ARG A 35 41.39 15.57 152.67
N MET A 36 42.65 15.48 152.24
CA MET A 36 43.25 16.46 151.33
C MET A 36 42.70 16.37 149.90
N ALA A 37 42.41 15.16 149.42
CA ALA A 37 41.77 14.96 148.13
C ALA A 37 40.24 15.23 148.16
N GLN A 38 39.66 15.52 149.34
CA GLN A 38 38.22 15.65 149.58
C GLN A 38 37.41 14.44 149.05
N MET A 39 37.95 13.23 149.22
CA MET A 39 37.34 11.98 148.77
C MET A 39 37.19 10.98 149.93
N GLY A 40 36.30 10.02 149.78
CA GLY A 40 36.16 8.93 150.75
C GLY A 40 37.42 8.05 150.78
N LYS A 41 37.82 7.57 151.97
CA LYS A 41 38.99 6.70 152.17
C LYS A 41 39.01 5.48 151.22
N GLN A 42 37.85 4.89 150.99
CA GLN A 42 37.65 3.75 150.09
C GLN A 42 37.97 4.09 148.61
N THR A 43 37.77 5.34 148.20
CA THR A 43 38.00 5.80 146.82
C THR A 43 39.47 6.10 146.53
N VAL A 44 40.25 6.44 147.56
CA VAL A 44 41.67 6.81 147.43
C VAL A 44 42.62 5.61 147.57
N LEU A 45 42.18 4.58 148.30
CA LEU A 45 43.01 3.41 148.64
C LEU A 45 43.61 2.67 147.42
N PRO A 46 42.86 2.41 146.33
CA PRO A 46 43.42 1.72 145.15
C PRO A 46 44.56 2.50 144.51
N TYR A 47 44.39 3.82 144.36
CA TYR A 47 45.39 4.72 143.78
C TYR A 47 46.62 4.91 144.68
N TYR A 48 46.43 4.90 146.00
CA TYR A 48 47.55 4.91 146.94
C TYR A 48 48.43 3.66 146.82
N ASN A 49 47.81 2.49 146.66
CA ASN A 49 48.56 1.24 146.48
C ASN A 49 49.28 1.20 145.13
N GLU A 50 48.65 1.70 144.07
CA GLU A 50 49.26 1.82 142.76
C GLU A 50 50.47 2.77 142.78
N TRP A 51 50.32 3.95 143.39
CA TRP A 51 51.42 4.92 143.53
C TRP A 51 52.58 4.34 144.35
N ARG A 52 52.30 3.63 145.44
CA ARG A 52 53.33 2.94 146.24
C ARG A 52 54.04 1.85 145.43
N TYR A 53 53.30 1.07 144.64
CA TYR A 53 53.89 0.02 143.81
C TYR A 53 54.80 0.58 142.72
N LEU A 54 54.40 1.70 142.11
CA LEU A 54 55.23 2.40 141.12
C LEU A 54 56.49 2.99 141.76
N ASP A 55 56.40 3.59 142.96
CA ASP A 55 57.54 4.13 143.71
C ASP A 55 58.51 3.03 144.18
N ASP A 56 58.00 1.85 144.52
CA ASP A 56 58.83 0.67 144.84
C ASP A 56 59.47 0.06 143.56
N SER A 57 58.82 0.17 142.39
CA SER A 57 59.32 -0.34 141.11
C SER A 57 60.41 0.50 140.44
N GLU A 58 60.55 1.78 140.81
CA GLU A 58 61.64 2.64 140.34
C GLU A 58 62.97 2.42 141.07
N LYS A 59 63.01 1.60 142.14
CA LYS A 59 64.20 1.39 142.98
C LYS A 59 64.95 0.08 142.79
N GLU A 60 64.54 -0.82 141.91
CA GLU A 60 65.29 -2.06 141.64
C GLU A 60 66.23 -1.96 140.41
N VAL A 61 67.43 -1.44 140.72
CA VAL A 61 68.78 -1.92 140.35
C VAL A 61 69.07 -2.33 138.90
N ASP A 62 69.88 -1.49 138.24
CA ASP A 62 70.81 -1.85 137.16
C ASP A 62 71.61 -3.10 137.51
N THR A 63 71.22 -4.23 136.92
CA THR A 63 72.06 -5.41 136.80
C THR A 63 72.32 -5.65 135.32
N GLU A 64 73.58 -5.52 134.92
CA GLU A 64 74.03 -5.83 133.56
C GLU A 64 73.56 -7.24 133.18
N LEU A 65 72.72 -7.33 132.14
CA LEU A 65 72.19 -8.59 131.63
C LEU A 65 73.35 -9.49 131.16
N PRO A 66 73.36 -10.79 131.53
CA PRO A 66 74.40 -11.73 131.12
C PRO A 66 74.62 -11.74 129.60
N ALA A 67 75.87 -11.65 129.16
CA ALA A 67 76.25 -11.53 127.75
C ALA A 67 75.70 -12.65 126.85
N ASP A 68 75.47 -13.85 127.40
CA ASP A 68 74.88 -14.98 126.68
C ASP A 68 73.38 -14.79 126.40
N LEU A 69 72.62 -14.18 127.32
CA LEU A 69 71.21 -13.85 127.10
C LEU A 69 71.07 -12.77 126.02
N VAL A 70 71.95 -11.76 126.05
CA VAL A 70 72.03 -10.73 125.01
C VAL A 70 72.39 -11.34 123.65
N ARG A 71 73.27 -12.36 123.60
CA ARG A 71 73.61 -13.07 122.35
C ARG A 71 72.43 -13.87 121.81
N VAL A 72 71.69 -14.56 122.67
CA VAL A 72 70.49 -15.32 122.28
C VAL A 72 69.39 -14.38 121.79
N LEU A 73 69.13 -13.27 122.48
CA LEU A 73 68.16 -12.26 122.05
C LEU A 73 68.57 -11.57 120.74
N LYS A 74 69.85 -11.24 120.55
CA LYS A 74 70.36 -10.72 119.28
C LYS A 74 70.19 -11.73 118.14
N ARG A 75 70.47 -13.02 118.37
CA ARG A 75 70.24 -14.07 117.37
C ARG A 75 68.75 -14.22 117.05
N GLY A 76 67.89 -14.24 118.06
CA GLY A 76 66.43 -14.31 117.89
C GLY A 76 65.88 -13.09 117.14
N LEU A 77 66.35 -11.88 117.46
CA LEU A 77 65.99 -10.65 116.73
C LEU A 77 66.49 -10.67 115.28
N VAL A 78 67.69 -11.18 115.02
CA VAL A 78 68.22 -11.30 113.66
C VAL A 78 67.46 -12.36 112.86
N GLN A 79 67.11 -13.50 113.47
CA GLN A 79 66.27 -14.53 112.87
C GLN A 79 64.87 -13.99 112.57
N TRP A 80 64.20 -13.39 113.55
CA TRP A 80 62.88 -12.78 113.36
C TRP A 80 62.92 -11.66 112.31
N LYS A 81 63.96 -10.82 112.30
CA LYS A 81 64.12 -9.79 111.26
C LYS A 81 64.29 -10.43 109.89
N HIS A 82 65.06 -11.52 109.79
CA HIS A 82 65.25 -12.25 108.54
C HIS A 82 63.94 -12.87 108.06
N GLU A 83 63.24 -13.59 108.93
CA GLU A 83 61.92 -14.19 108.70
C GLU A 83 60.90 -13.12 108.28
N ALA A 84 60.81 -11.99 108.99
CA ALA A 84 59.91 -10.90 108.64
C ALA A 84 60.26 -10.26 107.28
N THR A 85 61.55 -10.09 106.94
CA THR A 85 61.94 -9.64 105.60
C THR A 85 61.68 -10.67 104.52
N GLU A 86 61.77 -11.96 104.84
CA GLU A 86 61.51 -13.05 103.89
C GLU A 86 60.00 -13.18 103.64
N GLU A 87 59.17 -13.10 104.67
CA GLU A 87 57.71 -12.98 104.57
C GLU A 87 57.28 -11.73 103.78
N GLN A 88 57.93 -10.58 104.05
CA GLN A 88 57.66 -9.37 103.28
C GLN A 88 58.05 -9.55 101.80
N ARG A 89 59.17 -10.21 101.52
CA ARG A 89 59.61 -10.50 100.17
C ARG A 89 58.65 -11.46 99.46
N THR A 90 58.19 -12.52 100.12
CA THR A 90 57.23 -13.47 99.53
C THR A 90 55.90 -12.79 99.25
N LEU A 91 55.38 -11.99 100.20
CA LEU A 91 54.15 -11.21 99.96
C LEU A 91 54.32 -10.21 98.82
N GLN A 92 55.49 -9.60 98.68
CA GLN A 92 55.78 -8.70 97.58
C GLN A 92 55.90 -9.45 96.24
N GLU A 93 56.50 -10.64 96.22
CA GLU A 93 56.56 -11.52 95.05
C GLU A 93 55.16 -12.00 94.64
N GLU A 94 54.32 -12.41 95.60
CA GLU A 94 52.92 -12.81 95.37
C GLU A 94 52.08 -11.63 94.85
N ALA A 95 52.21 -10.45 95.45
CA ALA A 95 51.53 -9.24 94.98
C ALA A 95 51.97 -8.83 93.57
N ASN A 96 53.27 -8.94 93.26
CA ASN A 96 53.77 -8.67 91.92
C ASN A 96 53.23 -9.69 90.90
N GLN A 97 53.19 -10.99 91.25
CA GLN A 97 52.59 -12.01 90.39
C GLN A 97 51.11 -11.77 90.16
N GLU A 98 50.35 -11.35 91.19
CA GLU A 98 48.95 -10.99 91.05
C GLU A 98 48.77 -9.75 90.16
N ILE A 99 49.61 -8.73 90.32
CA ILE A 99 49.63 -7.54 89.45
C ILE A 99 49.90 -7.93 88.00
N ASP A 100 50.90 -8.79 87.74
CA ASP A 100 51.23 -9.25 86.39
C ASP A 100 50.09 -10.05 85.78
N ASN A 101 49.49 -10.97 86.54
CA ASN A 101 48.33 -11.76 86.09
C ASN A 101 47.12 -10.86 85.78
N LEU A 102 46.83 -9.87 86.62
CA LEU A 102 45.75 -8.91 86.38
C LEU A 102 46.04 -8.03 85.17
N GLN A 103 47.28 -7.61 84.96
CA GLN A 103 47.67 -6.84 83.76
C GLN A 103 47.52 -7.67 82.49
N GLU A 104 47.94 -8.93 82.50
CA GLU A 104 47.78 -9.88 81.39
C GLU A 104 46.29 -10.07 81.06
N GLN A 105 45.45 -10.32 82.07
CA GLN A 105 43.99 -10.44 81.89
C GLN A 105 43.37 -9.14 81.35
N ASN A 106 43.81 -7.99 81.85
CA ASN A 106 43.30 -6.70 81.37
C ASN A 106 43.69 -6.43 79.91
N ARG A 107 44.90 -6.85 79.51
CA ARG A 107 45.33 -6.82 78.09
C ARG A 107 44.46 -7.72 77.23
N GLN A 108 44.27 -8.99 77.63
CA GLN A 108 43.42 -9.94 76.90
C GLN A 108 41.99 -9.42 76.74
N LEU A 109 41.38 -8.91 77.80
CA LEU A 109 40.04 -8.32 77.75
C LEU A 109 39.99 -7.06 76.87
N THR A 110 41.07 -6.27 76.84
CA THR A 110 41.15 -5.09 75.97
C THR A 110 41.23 -5.49 74.51
N ASP A 111 42.03 -6.50 74.19
CA ASP A 111 42.18 -7.03 72.83
C ASP A 111 40.88 -7.67 72.34
N GLU A 112 40.21 -8.48 73.18
CA GLU A 112 38.88 -9.03 72.89
C GLU A 112 37.85 -7.92 72.66
N ARG A 113 37.85 -6.87 73.49
CA ARG A 113 36.94 -5.73 73.33
C ARG A 113 37.19 -4.99 72.02
N LEU A 114 38.45 -4.83 71.60
CA LEU A 114 38.79 -4.24 70.32
C LEU A 114 38.31 -5.12 69.16
N HIS A 115 38.55 -6.43 69.24
CA HIS A 115 38.12 -7.37 68.22
C HIS A 115 36.59 -7.38 68.04
N PHE A 116 35.82 -7.46 69.13
CA PHE A 116 34.35 -7.40 69.06
C PHE A 116 33.85 -6.06 68.54
N LYS A 117 34.56 -4.96 68.83
CA LYS A 117 34.21 -3.64 68.29
C LYS A 117 34.39 -3.59 66.77
N GLU A 118 35.52 -4.10 66.26
CA GLU A 118 35.77 -4.20 64.82
C GLU A 118 34.73 -5.07 64.11
N GLN A 119 34.39 -6.22 64.70
CA GLN A 119 33.36 -7.12 64.17
C GLN A 119 31.97 -6.45 64.16
N ALA A 120 31.62 -5.70 65.20
CA ALA A 120 30.37 -4.95 65.25
C ALA A 120 30.34 -3.84 64.18
N GLU A 121 31.44 -3.12 63.99
CA GLU A 121 31.56 -2.10 62.93
C GLU A 121 31.41 -2.73 61.54
N GLN A 122 32.04 -3.88 61.27
CA GLN A 122 31.86 -4.63 60.01
C GLN A 122 30.39 -5.03 59.81
N LEU A 123 29.75 -5.67 60.78
CA LEU A 123 28.34 -6.08 60.68
C LEU A 123 27.39 -4.89 60.49
N THR A 124 27.70 -3.73 61.08
CA THR A 124 26.91 -2.51 60.83
C THR A 124 27.08 -1.97 59.42
N SER A 125 28.29 -2.06 58.86
CA SER A 125 28.56 -1.65 57.47
C SER A 125 27.88 -2.59 56.46
N GLU A 126 27.95 -3.90 56.69
CA GLU A 126 27.27 -4.90 55.86
C GLU A 126 25.75 -4.71 55.91
N ASN A 127 25.17 -4.50 57.10
CA ASN A 127 23.75 -4.20 57.25
C ASN A 127 23.32 -2.94 56.48
N LYS A 128 24.14 -1.89 56.47
CA LYS A 128 23.86 -0.69 55.67
C LYS A 128 23.84 -1.03 54.18
N SER A 129 24.85 -1.74 53.69
CA SER A 129 24.93 -2.13 52.28
C SER A 129 23.77 -3.04 51.84
N LEU A 130 23.36 -3.98 52.69
CA LEU A 130 22.23 -4.87 52.42
C LEU A 130 20.91 -4.10 52.38
N LYS A 131 20.71 -3.13 53.29
CA LYS A 131 19.53 -2.26 53.27
C LYS A 131 19.46 -1.44 51.98
N GLU A 132 20.58 -0.86 51.55
CA GLU A 132 20.66 -0.11 50.28
C GLU A 132 20.39 -1.02 49.07
N ARG A 133 20.87 -2.26 49.10
CA ARG A 133 20.61 -3.24 48.04
C ARG A 133 19.13 -3.63 47.98
N ILE A 134 18.48 -3.82 49.14
CA ILE A 134 17.05 -4.11 49.23
C ILE A 134 16.22 -2.95 48.66
N THR A 135 16.54 -1.71 49.02
CA THR A 135 15.82 -0.54 48.48
C THR A 135 15.99 -0.43 46.97
N GLN A 136 17.20 -0.64 46.44
CA GLN A 136 17.43 -0.66 44.99
C GLN A 136 16.63 -1.75 44.26
N LEU A 137 16.55 -2.94 44.85
CA LEU A 137 15.75 -4.04 44.28
C LEU A 137 14.26 -3.75 44.33
N GLN A 138 13.77 -3.14 45.41
CA GLN A 138 12.37 -2.72 45.52
C GLN A 138 12.03 -1.66 44.46
N ASP A 139 12.86 -0.63 44.32
CA ASP A 139 12.67 0.43 43.32
C ASP A 139 12.68 -0.17 41.90
N GLY A 140 13.65 -1.03 41.60
CA GLY A 140 13.71 -1.74 40.33
C GLY A 140 12.48 -2.60 40.04
N ASN A 141 11.94 -3.27 41.07
CA ASN A 141 10.74 -4.10 40.93
C ASN A 141 9.49 -3.25 40.66
N THR A 142 9.35 -2.10 41.35
CA THR A 142 8.23 -1.17 41.07
C THR A 142 8.27 -0.61 39.66
N GLU A 143 9.46 -0.39 39.10
CA GLU A 143 9.61 0.10 37.73
C GLU A 143 9.28 -0.98 36.70
N LEU A 144 9.69 -2.22 36.95
CA LEU A 144 9.31 -3.37 36.12
C LEU A 144 7.79 -3.60 36.13
N GLU A 145 7.14 -3.48 37.29
CA GLU A 145 5.68 -3.58 37.41
C GLU A 145 4.97 -2.49 36.58
N LYS A 146 5.44 -1.25 36.62
CA LYS A 146 4.90 -0.16 35.78
C LYS A 146 5.07 -0.46 34.29
N GLN A 147 6.25 -0.94 33.87
CA GLN A 147 6.51 -1.31 32.49
C GLN A 147 5.60 -2.46 32.03
N GLN A 148 5.37 -3.45 32.89
CA GLN A 148 4.48 -4.56 32.61
C GLN A 148 3.03 -4.10 32.43
N VAL A 149 2.55 -3.18 33.27
CA VAL A 149 1.21 -2.59 33.14
C VAL A 149 1.09 -1.81 31.82
N ALA A 150 2.06 -0.96 31.50
CA ALA A 150 2.06 -0.18 30.26
C ALA A 150 2.06 -1.08 29.01
N LEU A 151 2.85 -2.15 29.00
CA LEU A 151 2.87 -3.13 27.90
C LEU A 151 1.53 -3.87 27.78
N ASN A 152 0.92 -4.26 28.90
CA ASN A 152 -0.39 -4.92 28.87
C ASN A 152 -1.50 -4.00 28.35
N GLU A 153 -1.48 -2.71 28.69
CA GLU A 153 -2.41 -1.72 28.14
C GLU A 153 -2.20 -1.52 26.64
N GLN A 154 -0.94 -1.44 26.18
CA GLN A 154 -0.63 -1.37 24.74
C GLN A 154 -1.12 -2.62 24.00
N LEU A 155 -0.86 -3.81 24.53
CA LEU A 155 -1.31 -5.06 23.95
C LEU A 155 -2.84 -5.11 23.83
N LYS A 156 -3.56 -4.67 24.87
CA LYS A 156 -5.02 -4.58 24.85
C LYS A 156 -5.50 -3.60 23.78
N GLY A 157 -4.85 -2.45 23.62
CA GLY A 157 -5.15 -1.48 22.57
C GLY A 157 -4.93 -2.04 21.16
N GLU A 158 -3.83 -2.76 20.93
CA GLU A 158 -3.55 -3.41 19.64
C GLU A 158 -4.53 -4.55 19.33
N LEU A 159 -4.94 -5.33 20.32
CA LEU A 159 -5.98 -6.36 20.14
C LEU A 159 -7.31 -5.74 19.70
N GLN A 160 -7.74 -4.65 20.35
CA GLN A 160 -8.96 -3.93 19.96
C GLN A 160 -8.86 -3.35 18.54
N LYS A 161 -7.72 -2.76 18.17
CA LYS A 161 -7.50 -2.29 16.79
C LYS A 161 -7.57 -3.45 15.80
N SER A 162 -6.95 -4.59 16.11
CA SER A 162 -6.99 -5.78 15.27
C SER A 162 -8.41 -6.31 15.08
N GLU A 163 -9.23 -6.34 16.13
CA GLU A 163 -10.65 -6.72 16.05
C GLU A 163 -11.43 -5.77 15.14
N THR A 164 -11.29 -4.45 15.33
CA THR A 164 -11.98 -3.46 14.48
C THR A 164 -11.57 -3.55 13.01
N LEU A 165 -10.28 -3.80 12.72
CA LEU A 165 -9.80 -4.02 11.35
C LEU A 165 -10.37 -5.31 10.74
N ALA A 166 -10.47 -6.39 11.52
CA ALA A 166 -11.08 -7.64 11.06
C ALA A 166 -12.57 -7.46 10.73
N GLU A 167 -13.31 -6.72 11.57
CA GLU A 167 -14.71 -6.38 11.33
C GLU A 167 -14.89 -5.52 10.07
N GLN A 168 -14.05 -4.51 9.88
CA GLN A 168 -14.05 -3.66 8.68
C GLN A 168 -13.75 -4.47 7.42
N ALA A 169 -12.78 -5.37 7.46
CA ALA A 169 -12.43 -6.23 6.33
C ALA A 169 -13.59 -7.16 5.94
N GLU A 170 -14.26 -7.76 6.92
CA GLU A 170 -15.40 -8.64 6.67
C GLU A 170 -16.61 -7.85 6.14
N GLN A 171 -16.82 -6.62 6.62
CA GLN A 171 -17.85 -5.73 6.11
C GLN A 171 -17.60 -5.34 4.64
N LEU A 172 -16.38 -4.90 4.31
CA LEU A 172 -16.00 -4.57 2.94
C LEU A 172 -16.14 -5.78 2.01
N LYS A 173 -15.76 -6.97 2.48
CA LYS A 173 -15.91 -8.21 1.72
C LYS A 173 -17.39 -8.51 1.39
N LYS A 174 -18.30 -8.28 2.34
CA LYS A 174 -19.75 -8.42 2.11
C LYS A 174 -20.26 -7.41 1.10
N GLU A 175 -19.90 -6.13 1.26
CA GLU A 175 -20.29 -5.06 0.35
C GLU A 175 -19.81 -5.31 -1.09
N HIS A 176 -18.55 -5.74 -1.25
CA HIS A 176 -18.01 -6.11 -2.55
C HIS A 176 -18.71 -7.35 -3.15
N ALA A 177 -19.02 -8.36 -2.33
CA ALA A 177 -19.75 -9.53 -2.80
C ALA A 177 -21.17 -9.18 -3.28
N ASP A 178 -21.87 -8.29 -2.58
CA ASP A 178 -23.21 -7.84 -2.97
C ASP A 178 -23.17 -6.94 -4.21
N ALA A 179 -22.15 -6.07 -4.33
CA ALA A 179 -21.92 -5.26 -5.51
C ALA A 179 -21.65 -6.12 -6.76
N LEU A 180 -20.85 -7.18 -6.63
CA LEU A 180 -20.60 -8.14 -7.71
C LEU A 180 -21.88 -8.86 -8.14
N LYS A 181 -22.66 -9.38 -7.19
CA LYS A 181 -23.96 -10.00 -7.49
C LYS A 181 -24.93 -9.04 -8.19
N ALA A 182 -24.94 -7.77 -7.79
CA ALA A 182 -25.75 -6.75 -8.44
C ALA A 182 -25.28 -6.49 -9.88
N GLN A 183 -23.97 -6.44 -10.11
CA GLN A 183 -23.40 -6.27 -11.44
C GLN A 183 -23.66 -7.48 -12.35
N GLU A 184 -23.55 -8.71 -11.82
CA GLU A 184 -23.91 -9.94 -12.53
C GLU A 184 -25.37 -9.89 -13.02
N ARG A 185 -26.31 -9.58 -12.11
CA ARG A 185 -27.73 -9.40 -12.48
C ARG A 185 -27.95 -8.32 -13.54
N GLN A 186 -27.20 -7.22 -13.48
CA GLN A 186 -27.28 -6.16 -14.49
C GLN A 186 -26.76 -6.61 -15.86
N LEU A 187 -25.73 -7.45 -15.89
CA LEU A 187 -25.23 -8.02 -17.14
C LEU A 187 -26.21 -9.04 -17.71
N ASP A 188 -26.74 -9.93 -16.89
CA ASP A 188 -27.75 -10.92 -17.30
C ASP A 188 -28.98 -10.23 -17.90
N THR A 189 -29.54 -9.22 -17.21
CA THR A 189 -30.68 -8.45 -17.73
C THR A 189 -30.39 -7.73 -19.04
N LYS A 190 -29.17 -7.21 -19.23
CA LYS A 190 -28.74 -6.61 -20.50
C LYS A 190 -28.60 -7.66 -21.60
N HIS A 191 -28.02 -8.82 -21.29
CA HIS A 191 -27.89 -9.92 -22.24
C HIS A 191 -29.25 -10.45 -22.69
N ASP A 192 -30.19 -10.64 -21.76
CA ASP A 192 -31.56 -11.03 -22.07
C ASP A 192 -32.26 -9.98 -22.94
N ALA A 193 -32.09 -8.69 -22.65
CA ALA A 193 -32.65 -7.61 -23.45
C ALA A 193 -32.08 -7.61 -24.89
N GLN A 194 -30.77 -7.79 -25.05
CA GLN A 194 -30.12 -7.90 -26.35
C GLN A 194 -30.60 -9.14 -27.12
N MET A 195 -30.69 -10.30 -26.45
CA MET A 195 -31.18 -11.53 -27.07
C MET A 195 -32.63 -11.36 -27.53
N ASN A 196 -33.49 -10.78 -26.71
CA ASN A 196 -34.87 -10.47 -27.06
C ASN A 196 -34.97 -9.48 -28.24
N HIS A 197 -34.08 -8.50 -28.30
CA HIS A 197 -34.01 -7.58 -29.44
C HIS A 197 -33.63 -8.31 -30.74
N TRP A 198 -32.56 -9.12 -30.71
CA TRP A 198 -32.15 -9.90 -31.89
C TRP A 198 -33.19 -10.93 -32.34
N MET A 199 -33.88 -11.57 -31.40
CA MET A 199 -35.01 -12.46 -31.75
C MET A 199 -36.10 -11.72 -32.52
N LYS A 200 -36.47 -10.50 -32.08
CA LYS A 200 -37.46 -9.67 -32.80
C LYS A 200 -36.95 -9.27 -34.19
N VAL A 201 -35.71 -8.82 -34.31
CA VAL A 201 -35.11 -8.46 -35.61
C VAL A 201 -35.11 -9.65 -36.57
N VAL A 202 -34.73 -10.84 -36.10
CA VAL A 202 -34.77 -12.07 -36.90
C VAL A 202 -36.20 -12.42 -37.33
N ASP A 203 -37.17 -12.28 -36.44
CA ASP A 203 -38.59 -12.53 -36.79
C ASP A 203 -39.12 -11.50 -37.80
N ASP A 204 -38.75 -10.23 -37.68
CA ASP A 204 -39.11 -9.18 -38.63
C ASP A 204 -38.45 -9.42 -40.00
N GLU A 205 -37.17 -9.82 -40.03
CA GLU A 205 -36.48 -10.21 -41.27
C GLU A 205 -37.14 -11.43 -41.92
N ARG A 206 -37.55 -12.43 -41.14
CA ARG A 206 -38.26 -13.61 -41.65
C ARG A 206 -39.59 -13.22 -42.29
N ARG A 207 -40.34 -12.32 -41.66
CA ARG A 207 -41.60 -11.80 -42.22
C ARG A 207 -41.37 -11.03 -43.51
N LEU A 208 -40.41 -10.10 -43.52
CA LEU A 208 -40.07 -9.33 -44.70
C LEU A 208 -39.62 -10.21 -45.86
N ARG A 209 -38.81 -11.25 -45.60
CA ARG A 209 -38.41 -12.24 -46.62
C ARG A 209 -39.61 -12.98 -47.19
N ALA A 210 -40.54 -13.43 -46.33
CA ALA A 210 -41.75 -14.12 -46.78
C ALA A 210 -42.63 -13.19 -47.66
N ASP A 211 -42.77 -11.92 -47.27
CA ASP A 211 -43.54 -10.93 -48.04
C ASP A 211 -42.89 -10.67 -49.42
N ILE A 212 -41.57 -10.49 -49.48
CA ILE A 212 -40.82 -10.31 -50.73
C ILE A 212 -40.93 -11.56 -51.62
N GLU A 213 -40.80 -12.76 -51.05
CA GLU A 213 -40.97 -14.01 -51.79
C GLU A 213 -42.38 -14.15 -52.36
N GLN A 214 -43.40 -13.72 -51.62
CA GLN A 214 -44.79 -13.71 -52.10
C GLN A 214 -45.00 -12.69 -53.22
N GLN A 215 -44.48 -11.48 -53.09
CA GLN A 215 -44.53 -10.45 -54.14
C GLN A 215 -43.82 -10.93 -55.41
N LEU A 216 -42.64 -11.54 -55.28
CA LEU A 216 -41.89 -12.07 -56.42
C LEU A 216 -42.64 -13.23 -57.12
N LYS A 217 -43.36 -14.07 -56.38
CA LYS A 217 -44.26 -15.08 -56.98
C LYS A 217 -45.39 -14.42 -57.77
N GLN A 218 -46.06 -13.42 -57.19
CA GLN A 218 -47.13 -12.68 -57.88
C GLN A 218 -46.63 -11.96 -59.13
N GLU A 219 -45.46 -11.32 -59.08
CA GLU A 219 -44.85 -10.68 -60.25
C GLU A 219 -44.53 -11.70 -61.35
N LYS A 220 -43.97 -12.86 -61.01
CA LYS A 220 -43.71 -13.93 -62.00
C LYS A 220 -45.00 -14.44 -62.65
N GLU A 221 -46.06 -14.63 -61.87
CA GLU A 221 -47.37 -15.01 -62.41
C GLU A 221 -47.94 -13.94 -63.34
N ASN A 222 -47.80 -12.66 -62.98
CA ASN A 222 -48.23 -11.54 -63.81
C ASN A 222 -47.40 -11.42 -65.10
N GLN A 223 -46.08 -11.60 -65.02
CA GLN A 223 -45.21 -11.64 -66.19
C GLN A 223 -45.62 -12.76 -67.16
N TYR A 224 -45.87 -13.96 -66.64
CA TYR A 224 -46.35 -15.08 -67.46
C TYR A 224 -47.70 -14.79 -68.13
N LYS A 225 -48.64 -14.15 -67.43
CA LYS A 225 -49.93 -13.71 -68.01
C LYS A 225 -49.72 -12.70 -69.13
N LEU A 226 -48.91 -11.66 -68.90
CA LEU A 226 -48.61 -10.64 -69.90
C LEU A 226 -47.88 -11.22 -71.12
N GLU A 227 -46.96 -12.16 -70.92
CA GLU A 227 -46.28 -12.85 -72.01
C GLU A 227 -47.26 -13.67 -72.85
N LYS A 228 -48.20 -14.39 -72.21
CA LYS A 228 -49.27 -15.12 -72.89
C LYS A 228 -50.15 -14.17 -73.71
N GLU A 229 -50.59 -13.06 -73.14
CA GLU A 229 -51.39 -12.04 -73.82
C GLU A 229 -50.63 -11.41 -75.00
N ARG A 230 -49.35 -11.07 -74.81
CA ARG A 230 -48.47 -10.56 -75.87
C ARG A 230 -48.38 -11.55 -77.03
N ASN A 231 -48.16 -12.83 -76.74
CA ASN A 231 -48.07 -13.89 -77.75
C ASN A 231 -49.40 -14.05 -78.51
N GLU A 232 -50.54 -13.97 -77.82
CA GLU A 232 -51.86 -14.01 -78.45
C GLU A 232 -52.11 -12.80 -79.37
N ILE A 233 -51.73 -11.59 -78.94
CA ILE A 233 -51.83 -10.38 -79.76
C ILE A 233 -50.91 -10.47 -80.97
N GLN A 234 -49.68 -10.96 -80.79
CA GLN A 234 -48.74 -11.17 -81.88
C GLN A 234 -49.30 -12.15 -82.91
N TYR A 235 -49.84 -13.29 -82.48
CA TYR A 235 -50.48 -14.25 -83.38
C TYR A 235 -51.66 -13.62 -84.15
N ARG A 236 -52.51 -12.83 -83.48
CA ARG A 236 -53.62 -12.10 -84.13
C ARG A 236 -53.11 -11.08 -85.15
N LEU A 237 -52.03 -10.37 -84.83
CA LEU A 237 -51.41 -9.39 -85.73
C LEU A 237 -50.82 -10.06 -86.97
N GLU A 238 -50.09 -11.17 -86.78
CA GLU A 238 -49.54 -11.98 -87.87
C GLU A 238 -50.64 -12.54 -88.77
N SER A 239 -51.73 -13.06 -88.18
CA SER A 239 -52.91 -13.53 -88.91
C SER A 239 -53.56 -12.41 -89.74
N LYS A 240 -53.79 -11.23 -89.14
CA LYS A 240 -54.33 -10.07 -89.87
C LYS A 240 -53.39 -9.57 -90.96
N SER A 241 -52.08 -9.58 -90.72
CA SER A 241 -51.07 -9.16 -91.69
C SER A 241 -51.05 -10.11 -92.89
N ARG A 242 -51.12 -11.43 -92.64
CA ARG A 242 -51.25 -12.43 -93.70
C ARG A 242 -52.52 -12.22 -94.51
N ALA A 243 -53.68 -12.07 -93.86
CA ALA A 243 -54.94 -11.81 -94.55
C ALA A 243 -54.92 -10.51 -95.39
N HIS A 244 -54.25 -9.45 -94.89
CA HIS A 244 -54.07 -8.20 -95.63
C HIS A 244 -53.15 -8.38 -96.86
N LEU A 245 -52.08 -9.17 -96.74
CA LEU A 245 -51.20 -9.49 -97.86
C LEU A 245 -51.95 -10.29 -98.93
N GLU A 246 -52.69 -11.33 -98.53
CA GLU A 246 -53.55 -12.12 -99.42
C GLU A 246 -54.57 -11.23 -100.15
N ALA A 247 -55.26 -10.33 -99.44
CA ALA A 247 -56.20 -9.39 -100.06
C ALA A 247 -55.51 -8.40 -101.02
N CYS A 248 -54.27 -7.99 -100.74
CA CYS A 248 -53.49 -7.15 -101.65
C CYS A 248 -53.07 -7.91 -102.90
N GLU A 249 -52.67 -9.18 -102.77
CA GLU A 249 -52.34 -10.07 -103.89
C GLU A 249 -53.57 -10.31 -104.76
N GLU A 250 -54.72 -10.64 -104.19
CA GLU A 250 -56.00 -10.76 -104.90
C GLU A 250 -56.37 -9.46 -105.64
N ARG A 251 -56.28 -8.30 -104.96
CA ARG A 251 -56.55 -7.00 -105.59
C ARG A 251 -55.61 -6.74 -106.77
N ASN A 252 -54.34 -7.10 -106.65
CA ASN A 252 -53.36 -6.94 -107.73
C ASN A 252 -53.67 -7.87 -108.91
N GLN A 253 -54.04 -9.14 -108.65
CA GLN A 253 -54.47 -10.08 -109.67
C GLN A 253 -55.72 -9.59 -110.40
N LEU A 254 -56.75 -9.14 -109.67
CA LEU A 254 -57.96 -8.57 -110.25
C LEU A 254 -57.66 -7.31 -111.08
N ARG A 255 -56.72 -6.46 -110.63
CA ARG A 255 -56.28 -5.29 -111.40
C ARG A 255 -55.59 -5.69 -112.70
N GLN A 256 -54.73 -6.72 -112.66
CA GLN A 256 -54.09 -7.27 -113.87
C GLN A 256 -55.14 -7.81 -114.84
N GLN A 257 -56.08 -8.65 -114.36
CA GLN A 257 -57.17 -9.18 -115.18
C GLN A 257 -58.05 -8.06 -115.78
N ASN A 258 -58.36 -7.01 -115.00
CA ASN A 258 -59.14 -5.88 -115.49
C ASN A 258 -58.38 -5.09 -116.56
N ASN A 259 -57.05 -4.92 -116.42
CA ASN A 259 -56.22 -4.30 -117.45
C ASN A 259 -56.18 -5.15 -118.74
N GLU A 260 -56.12 -6.48 -118.63
CA GLU A 260 -56.22 -7.37 -119.80
C GLU A 260 -57.58 -7.28 -120.48
N LEU A 261 -58.66 -7.25 -119.70
CA LEU A 261 -60.02 -7.09 -120.21
C LEU A 261 -60.23 -5.70 -120.83
N SER A 262 -59.68 -4.63 -120.26
CA SER A 262 -59.75 -3.28 -120.83
C SER A 262 -58.99 -3.21 -122.15
N ALA A 263 -57.81 -3.82 -122.24
CA ALA A 263 -57.07 -3.96 -123.50
C ALA A 263 -57.90 -4.70 -124.56
N LYS A 264 -58.55 -5.82 -124.18
CA LYS A 264 -59.46 -6.56 -125.07
C LYS A 264 -60.68 -5.73 -125.49
N ARG A 265 -61.28 -4.94 -124.59
CA ARG A 265 -62.39 -4.03 -124.91
C ARG A 265 -61.97 -2.96 -125.91
N HIS A 266 -60.80 -2.34 -125.72
CA HIS A 266 -60.27 -1.37 -126.68
C HIS A 266 -60.03 -1.98 -128.06
N LEU A 267 -59.56 -3.23 -128.10
CA LEU A 267 -59.36 -3.96 -129.35
C LEU A 267 -60.71 -4.23 -130.05
N LEU A 268 -61.74 -4.62 -129.28
CA LEU A 268 -63.11 -4.78 -129.77
C LEU A 268 -63.71 -3.47 -130.29
N GLU A 269 -63.56 -2.37 -129.56
CA GLU A 269 -63.98 -1.03 -130.00
C GLU A 269 -63.28 -0.63 -131.30
N SER A 270 -61.98 -0.90 -131.41
CA SER A 270 -61.18 -0.62 -132.61
C SER A 270 -61.65 -1.47 -133.80
N ILE A 271 -61.92 -2.76 -133.60
CA ILE A 271 -62.48 -3.65 -134.63
C ILE A 271 -63.87 -3.16 -135.05
N GLN A 272 -64.71 -2.74 -134.11
CA GLN A 272 -66.06 -2.24 -134.39
C GLN A 272 -66.02 -0.92 -135.18
N GLN A 273 -65.05 -0.05 -134.91
CA GLN A 273 -64.79 1.15 -135.71
C GLN A 273 -64.33 0.80 -137.13
N LEU A 274 -63.45 -0.20 -137.29
CA LEU A 274 -62.99 -0.66 -138.60
C LEU A 274 -64.10 -1.34 -139.43
N ALA A 275 -64.97 -2.12 -138.80
CA ALA A 275 -66.06 -2.83 -139.46
C ALA A 275 -67.18 -1.89 -139.99
N ASN A 276 -67.28 -0.68 -139.46
CA ASN A 276 -68.27 0.33 -139.86
C ASN A 276 -67.76 1.34 -140.90
N CYS A 277 -66.61 1.09 -141.54
CA CYS A 277 -66.04 2.01 -142.54
C CYS A 277 -66.32 1.56 -143.99
N ASP A 278 -66.84 2.48 -144.80
CA ASP A 278 -66.99 2.30 -146.26
C ASP A 278 -65.63 2.07 -146.94
N GLU A 279 -65.63 1.25 -148.00
CA GLU A 279 -64.44 0.74 -148.72
C GLU A 279 -63.45 1.83 -149.15
N GLY A 280 -63.93 3.03 -149.49
CA GLY A 280 -63.10 4.18 -149.85
C GLY A 280 -62.34 4.83 -148.67
N LYS A 281 -62.86 4.73 -147.45
CA LYS A 281 -62.18 5.19 -146.22
C LYS A 281 -61.18 4.15 -145.71
N LEU A 282 -61.42 2.88 -146.00
CA LEU A 282 -60.54 1.78 -145.62
C LEU A 282 -59.18 1.89 -146.33
N LEU A 283 -59.19 2.27 -147.62
CA LEU A 283 -57.97 2.57 -148.37
C LEU A 283 -57.20 3.77 -147.81
N SER A 284 -57.88 4.86 -147.43
CA SER A 284 -57.20 6.03 -146.85
C SER A 284 -56.58 5.69 -145.49
N VAL A 285 -57.30 4.94 -144.65
CA VAL A 285 -56.81 4.48 -143.33
C VAL A 285 -55.64 3.52 -143.48
N VAL A 286 -55.60 2.64 -144.50
CA VAL A 286 -54.45 1.77 -144.75
C VAL A 286 -53.21 2.57 -145.18
N THR A 287 -53.36 3.59 -146.03
CA THR A 287 -52.24 4.50 -146.34
C THR A 287 -51.78 5.27 -145.11
N GLN A 288 -52.71 5.74 -144.27
CA GLN A 288 -52.38 6.49 -143.06
C GLN A 288 -51.69 5.60 -142.01
N LEU A 289 -52.13 4.35 -141.85
CA LEU A 289 -51.47 3.35 -141.01
C LEU A 289 -50.08 2.97 -141.53
N LYS A 290 -49.86 3.00 -142.85
CA LYS A 290 -48.53 2.79 -143.44
C LYS A 290 -47.61 3.96 -143.12
N ASP A 291 -48.10 5.19 -143.22
CA ASP A 291 -47.34 6.39 -142.87
C ASP A 291 -47.05 6.44 -141.35
N ASP A 292 -48.03 6.07 -140.51
CA ASP A 292 -47.87 5.96 -139.06
C ASP A 292 -46.88 4.84 -138.66
N SER A 293 -46.86 3.73 -139.40
CA SER A 293 -45.89 2.64 -139.21
C SER A 293 -44.46 3.12 -139.49
N VAL A 294 -44.25 3.88 -140.58
CA VAL A 294 -42.96 4.49 -140.90
C VAL A 294 -42.56 5.52 -139.83
N HIS A 295 -43.53 6.28 -139.30
CA HIS A 295 -43.26 7.23 -138.23
C HIS A 295 -42.90 6.53 -136.91
N ALA A 296 -43.56 5.42 -136.58
CA ALA A 296 -43.26 4.62 -135.40
C ALA A 296 -41.87 3.97 -135.45
N GLU A 297 -41.38 3.58 -136.64
CA GLU A 297 -39.99 3.12 -136.80
C GLU A 297 -38.97 4.24 -136.53
N ARG A 298 -39.22 5.46 -137.03
CA ARG A 298 -38.38 6.63 -136.71
C ARG A 298 -38.35 6.94 -135.21
N LEU A 299 -39.50 6.89 -134.55
CA LEU A 299 -39.59 7.12 -133.10
C LEU A 299 -38.84 6.04 -132.30
N LYS A 300 -38.83 4.78 -132.77
CA LYS A 300 -38.00 3.72 -132.16
C LYS A 300 -36.51 4.02 -132.30
N GLU A 301 -36.05 4.49 -133.46
CA GLU A 301 -34.66 4.89 -133.63
C GLU A 301 -34.30 6.06 -132.69
N GLU A 302 -35.15 7.07 -132.59
CA GLU A 302 -34.97 8.18 -131.64
C GLU A 302 -34.94 7.71 -130.18
N LEU A 303 -35.78 6.73 -129.81
CA LEU A 303 -35.81 6.16 -128.45
C LEU A 303 -34.52 5.37 -128.14
N THR A 304 -33.94 4.70 -129.14
CA THR A 304 -32.62 4.05 -128.98
C THR A 304 -31.48 5.08 -128.87
N GLY A 305 -31.56 6.18 -129.61
CA GLY A 305 -30.64 7.32 -129.50
C GLY A 305 -30.69 8.00 -128.12
N THR A 306 -31.89 8.25 -127.59
CA THR A 306 -32.06 8.84 -126.25
C THR A 306 -31.63 7.89 -125.12
N ASN A 307 -31.88 6.59 -125.24
CA ASN A 307 -31.39 5.60 -124.27
C ASN A 307 -29.87 5.49 -124.23
N THR A 308 -29.19 5.66 -125.36
CA THR A 308 -27.71 5.71 -125.38
C THR A 308 -27.18 6.99 -124.73
N GLN A 309 -27.84 8.13 -124.92
CA GLN A 309 -27.53 9.37 -124.20
C GLN A 309 -27.74 9.26 -122.68
N LEU A 310 -28.82 8.61 -122.23
CA LEU A 310 -29.07 8.37 -120.82
C LEU A 310 -27.97 7.52 -120.17
N LYS A 311 -27.48 6.49 -120.85
CA LYS A 311 -26.34 5.69 -120.36
C LYS A 311 -25.07 6.54 -120.22
N GLN A 312 -24.76 7.38 -121.20
CA GLN A 312 -23.61 8.30 -121.12
C GLN A 312 -23.74 9.29 -119.97
N LEU A 313 -24.94 9.79 -119.68
CA LEU A 313 -25.19 10.68 -118.54
C LEU A 313 -25.05 9.94 -117.20
N GLN A 314 -25.50 8.69 -117.12
CA GLN A 314 -25.30 7.86 -115.92
C GLN A 314 -23.83 7.59 -115.63
N GLU A 315 -23.02 7.31 -116.67
CA GLU A 315 -21.57 7.15 -116.52
C GLU A 315 -20.90 8.44 -116.02
N LYS A 316 -21.28 9.61 -116.55
CA LYS A 316 -20.77 10.90 -116.06
C LYS A 316 -21.16 11.20 -114.61
N ILE A 317 -22.35 10.79 -114.18
CA ILE A 317 -22.77 10.94 -112.77
C ILE A 317 -21.92 10.04 -111.88
N ALA A 318 -21.67 8.79 -112.27
CA ALA A 318 -20.80 7.89 -111.52
C ALA A 318 -19.35 8.42 -111.41
N GLU A 319 -18.81 9.00 -112.48
CA GLU A 319 -17.50 9.67 -112.46
C GLU A 319 -17.50 10.88 -111.50
N SER A 320 -18.56 11.70 -111.52
CA SER A 320 -18.74 12.83 -110.60
C SER A 320 -18.80 12.39 -109.14
N GLU A 321 -19.52 11.31 -108.83
CA GLU A 321 -19.58 10.75 -107.48
C GLU A 321 -18.21 10.25 -107.01
N GLN A 322 -17.42 9.65 -107.91
CA GLN A 322 -16.07 9.21 -107.59
C GLN A 322 -15.15 10.41 -107.25
N VAL A 323 -15.24 11.50 -108.00
CA VAL A 323 -14.50 12.74 -107.70
C VAL A 323 -14.97 13.37 -106.39
N PHE A 324 -16.26 13.37 -106.11
CA PHE A 324 -16.81 13.88 -104.85
C PHE A 324 -16.28 13.11 -103.64
N ASN A 325 -16.21 11.78 -103.73
CA ASN A 325 -15.62 10.95 -102.68
C ASN A 325 -14.13 11.23 -102.48
N GLN A 326 -13.37 11.51 -103.55
CA GLN A 326 -11.97 11.91 -103.45
C GLN A 326 -11.80 13.27 -102.76
N LEU A 327 -12.66 14.25 -103.08
CA LEU A 327 -12.67 15.55 -102.40
C LEU A 327 -12.96 15.41 -100.91
N HIS A 328 -13.91 14.57 -100.53
CA HIS A 328 -14.24 14.34 -99.12
C HIS A 328 -13.07 13.70 -98.35
N GLN A 329 -12.32 12.81 -99.01
CA GLN A 329 -11.11 12.23 -98.43
C GLN A 329 -10.01 13.28 -98.24
N LEU A 330 -9.83 14.18 -99.22
CA LEU A 330 -8.89 15.29 -99.11
C LEU A 330 -9.28 16.29 -98.01
N GLU A 331 -10.56 16.60 -97.82
CA GLU A 331 -11.03 17.42 -96.70
C GLU A 331 -10.65 16.79 -95.36
N LYS A 332 -10.85 15.48 -95.22
CA LYS A 332 -10.50 14.74 -94.00
C LYS A 332 -8.99 14.77 -93.71
N ASP A 333 -8.17 14.70 -94.75
CA ASP A 333 -6.72 14.81 -94.60
C ASP A 333 -6.27 16.25 -94.31
N LEU A 334 -6.96 17.26 -94.85
CA LEU A 334 -6.75 18.67 -94.50
C LEU A 334 -7.11 18.98 -93.04
N GLU A 335 -8.18 18.38 -92.50
CA GLU A 335 -8.52 18.49 -91.08
C GLU A 335 -7.48 17.84 -90.18
N LYS A 336 -6.93 16.68 -90.56
CA LYS A 336 -5.80 16.07 -89.84
C LYS A 336 -4.59 16.98 -89.83
N GLU A 337 -4.21 17.54 -90.98
CA GLU A 337 -3.09 18.50 -91.09
C GLU A 337 -3.34 19.78 -90.28
N ARG A 338 -4.58 20.29 -90.23
CA ARG A 338 -4.95 21.40 -89.34
C ARG A 338 -4.78 21.04 -87.87
N GLY A 339 -5.24 19.85 -87.46
CA GLY A 339 -5.04 19.33 -86.11
C GLY A 339 -3.56 19.16 -85.74
N PHE A 340 -2.74 18.66 -86.68
CA PHE A 340 -1.29 18.59 -86.51
C PHE A 340 -0.66 19.99 -86.39
N SER A 341 -1.08 20.96 -87.22
CA SER A 341 -0.64 22.36 -87.14
C SER A 341 -1.02 23.02 -85.81
N GLU A 342 -2.22 22.79 -85.29
CA GLU A 342 -2.65 23.31 -83.99
C GLU A 342 -1.87 22.67 -82.83
N ALA A 343 -1.60 21.37 -82.88
CA ALA A 343 -0.73 20.68 -81.93
C ALA A 343 0.73 21.19 -82.01
N LEU A 344 1.23 21.53 -83.20
CA LEU A 344 2.53 22.15 -83.41
C LEU A 344 2.60 23.58 -82.86
N LYS A 345 1.54 24.38 -83.02
CA LYS A 345 1.44 25.71 -82.41
C LYS A 345 1.40 25.63 -80.88
N LEU A 346 0.68 24.66 -80.32
CA LEU A 346 0.63 24.43 -78.87
C LEU A 346 2.01 24.03 -78.30
N SER A 347 2.73 23.13 -78.98
CA SER A 347 4.09 22.74 -78.57
C SER A 347 5.13 23.86 -78.75
N LEU A 348 5.02 24.68 -79.80
CA LEU A 348 5.86 25.89 -79.95
C LEU A 348 5.54 26.96 -78.89
N SER A 349 4.28 27.10 -78.48
CA SER A 349 3.89 28.01 -77.39
C SER A 349 4.37 27.55 -76.01
N GLN A 350 4.49 26.23 -75.78
CA GLN A 350 5.09 25.66 -74.58
C GLN A 350 6.62 25.83 -74.54
N ASN A 351 7.30 25.74 -75.69
CA ASN A 351 8.74 26.01 -75.78
C ASN A 351 9.08 27.51 -75.64
N ALA A 352 8.22 28.42 -76.12
CA ALA A 352 8.37 29.87 -75.90
C ALA A 352 8.13 30.29 -74.42
N ALA A 353 7.35 29.51 -73.67
CA ALA A 353 7.15 29.72 -72.22
C ALA A 353 8.32 29.19 -71.37
N GLN A 354 9.14 28.26 -71.88
CA GLN A 354 10.35 27.78 -71.18
C GLN A 354 11.56 28.69 -71.42
N ASP A 355 11.72 29.29 -72.60
CA ASP A 355 12.85 30.20 -72.91
C ASP A 355 12.74 31.62 -72.30
N SER A 356 11.59 32.00 -71.74
CA SER A 356 11.42 33.28 -71.02
C SER A 356 11.65 33.20 -69.51
N SER A 357 11.98 32.01 -68.98
CA SER A 357 12.31 31.79 -67.56
C SER A 357 13.82 31.74 -67.26
N GLY A 358 14.69 31.89 -68.28
CA GLY A 358 16.14 31.68 -68.17
C GLY A 358 17.06 32.91 -68.23
N LYS A 359 16.55 34.15 -68.30
CA LYS A 359 17.38 35.36 -68.33
C LYS A 359 16.85 36.47 -67.42
N LYS A 360 17.08 36.32 -66.12
CA LYS A 360 17.39 37.41 -65.18
C LYS A 360 18.45 36.92 -64.20
N ALA A 361 19.70 37.07 -64.61
CA ALA A 361 20.88 37.33 -63.78
C ALA A 361 21.73 38.33 -64.57
#